data_AF-A0AA43IN73-F1
#
_entry.id   AF-A0AA43IN73-F1
#
_cell.length_a   1.000
_cell.length_b   1.000
_cell.length_c   1.000
_cell.angle_alpha   90.00
_cell.angle_beta   90.00
_cell.angle_gamma   90.00
#
_symmetry.space_group_name_H-M   'P 1'
#
loop_
_entity.id
_entity.type
_entity.pdbx_description
1 polymer ?
#
loop_
_entity_poly.entity_id
_entity_poly.type
_entity_poly.pdbx_seq_one_letter_code
_entity_poly.pdbx_strand_id
1 'polypeptide(L)'
;MRYDPEAAPDPETWLALDEAQRIELIMAHHPKLDTKIPNAQLHAAIHTIVENQLAEKIAVTKDALARLCAEGLDRHEAIHAIGSVLIGHIQNLLQADAKASDPNAPYSQALQRLTASSVWHDPETNPIRN
;
A
#
# COMPACT_ATOMS: atom_id res chain seq x y z
N MET A 1 0.98 -17.28 -11.01
CA MET A 1 2.10 -16.78 -10.17
C MET A 1 1.73 -16.95 -8.70
N ARG A 2 2.70 -16.93 -7.78
CA ARG A 2 2.43 -16.86 -6.33
C ARG A 2 2.79 -15.46 -5.87
N TYR A 3 1.88 -14.78 -5.18
CA TYR A 3 2.16 -13.47 -4.57
C TYR A 3 3.03 -13.67 -3.32
N ASP A 4 3.94 -12.73 -3.09
CA ASP A 4 4.79 -12.61 -1.91
C ASP A 4 5.05 -11.11 -1.70
N PRO A 5 4.54 -10.47 -0.63
CA PRO A 5 4.71 -9.03 -0.42
C PRO A 5 6.18 -8.65 -0.15
N GLU A 6 7.04 -9.61 0.21
CA GLU A 6 8.47 -9.37 0.38
C GLU A 6 9.24 -9.34 -0.96
N ALA A 7 8.67 -9.94 -2.00
CA ALA A 7 9.29 -10.04 -3.31
C ALA A 7 8.43 -9.34 -4.36
N ALA A 8 8.96 -8.27 -4.97
CA ALA A 8 8.22 -7.54 -6.00
C ALA A 8 7.76 -8.48 -7.12
N PRO A 9 6.45 -8.47 -7.47
CA PRO A 9 5.98 -9.25 -8.60
C PRO A 9 6.62 -8.74 -9.90
N ASP A 10 6.77 -9.63 -10.88
CA ASP A 10 7.16 -9.22 -12.22
C ASP A 10 6.11 -8.25 -12.81
N PRO A 11 6.47 -7.01 -13.20
CA PRO A 11 5.50 -6.01 -13.62
C PRO A 11 4.66 -6.42 -14.83
N GLU A 12 5.25 -7.08 -15.82
CA GLU A 12 4.52 -7.50 -17.03
C GLU A 12 3.49 -8.57 -16.71
N THR A 13 3.91 -9.59 -15.97
CA THR A 13 3.02 -10.69 -15.53
C THR A 13 1.93 -10.18 -14.59
N TRP A 14 2.25 -9.25 -13.69
CA TRP A 14 1.29 -8.65 -12.75
C TRP A 14 0.22 -7.83 -13.48
N LEU A 15 0.65 -6.95 -14.39
CA LEU A 15 -0.25 -6.06 -15.12
C LEU A 15 -1.08 -6.79 -16.19
N ALA A 16 -0.69 -8.01 -16.59
CA ALA A 16 -1.49 -8.86 -17.47
C ALA A 16 -2.70 -9.52 -16.79
N LEU A 17 -2.71 -9.60 -15.45
CA LEU A 17 -3.85 -10.12 -14.69
C LEU A 17 -5.01 -9.12 -14.68
N ASP A 18 -6.24 -9.60 -14.53
CA ASP A 18 -7.36 -8.73 -14.16
C ASP A 18 -7.30 -8.33 -12.67
N GLU A 19 -8.09 -7.33 -12.28
CA GLU A 19 -8.11 -6.82 -10.91
C GLU A 19 -8.52 -7.89 -9.89
N ALA A 20 -9.53 -8.71 -10.22
CA ALA A 20 -10.02 -9.74 -9.32
C ALA A 20 -8.95 -10.81 -9.06
N GLN A 21 -8.22 -11.21 -10.09
CA GLN A 21 -7.09 -12.14 -9.99
C GLN A 21 -5.97 -11.58 -9.10
N ARG A 22 -5.62 -10.30 -9.21
CA ARG A 22 -4.60 -9.67 -8.35
C ARG A 22 -5.04 -9.69 -6.88
N ILE A 23 -6.30 -9.33 -6.62
CA ILE A 23 -6.87 -9.35 -5.28
C ILE A 23 -6.89 -10.78 -4.71
N GLU A 24 -7.34 -11.77 -5.48
CA GLU A 24 -7.36 -13.18 -5.08
C GLU A 24 -5.96 -13.70 -4.75
N LEU A 25 -4.94 -13.33 -5.54
CA LEU A 25 -3.55 -13.72 -5.27
C LEU A 25 -3.03 -13.17 -3.94
N ILE A 26 -3.34 -11.91 -3.63
CA ILE A 26 -2.97 -11.29 -2.35
C ILE A 26 -3.72 -11.96 -1.19
N MET A 27 -5.03 -12.16 -1.34
CA MET A 27 -5.84 -12.87 -0.33
C MET A 27 -5.33 -14.29 -0.08
N ALA A 28 -4.89 -15.01 -1.11
CA ALA A 28 -4.35 -16.35 -1.00
C ALA A 28 -2.95 -16.40 -0.36
N HIS A 29 -2.18 -15.30 -0.42
CA HIS A 29 -0.89 -15.23 0.26
C HIS A 29 -1.04 -15.13 1.77
N HIS A 30 -2.02 -14.38 2.27
CA HIS A 30 -2.29 -14.29 3.70
C HIS A 30 -2.62 -15.68 4.24
N PRO A 31 -1.68 -16.35 4.93
CA PRO A 31 -2.02 -17.55 5.65
C PRO A 31 -2.97 -17.14 6.77
N LYS A 32 -3.56 -18.15 7.40
CA LYS A 32 -4.28 -18.07 8.69
C LYS A 32 -3.36 -17.55 9.81
N LEU A 33 -2.76 -16.37 9.64
CA LEU A 33 -2.07 -15.61 10.68
C LEU A 33 -3.18 -15.20 11.65
N ASP A 34 -3.00 -15.59 12.91
CA ASP A 34 -3.98 -15.55 14.00
C ASP A 34 -4.56 -14.16 14.33
N THR A 35 -4.12 -13.12 13.62
CA THR A 35 -4.63 -11.77 13.66
C THR A 35 -5.73 -11.59 12.62
N LYS A 36 -6.98 -11.48 13.08
CA LYS A 36 -8.12 -11.11 12.22
C LYS A 36 -7.86 -9.74 11.59
N ILE A 37 -7.40 -9.70 10.35
CA ILE A 37 -7.37 -8.48 9.54
C ILE A 37 -8.84 -8.08 9.31
N PRO A 38 -9.27 -6.88 9.77
CA PRO A 38 -10.61 -6.39 9.50
C PRO A 38 -10.81 -6.25 7.98
N ASN A 39 -11.81 -6.94 7.43
CA ASN A 39 -12.16 -6.91 6.01
C ASN A 39 -10.97 -7.22 5.06
N ALA A 40 -10.58 -8.50 4.99
CA ALA A 40 -9.49 -8.99 4.13
C ALA A 40 -9.63 -8.60 2.64
N GLN A 41 -10.86 -8.44 2.14
CA GLN A 41 -11.10 -7.97 0.77
C GLN A 41 -10.58 -6.54 0.57
N LEU A 42 -10.89 -5.63 1.51
CA LEU A 42 -10.43 -4.25 1.45
C LEU A 42 -8.90 -4.19 1.58
N HIS A 43 -8.33 -4.95 2.51
CA HIS A 43 -6.87 -5.06 2.65
C HIS A 43 -6.20 -5.45 1.33
N ALA A 44 -6.67 -6.53 0.70
CA ALA A 44 -6.13 -7.02 -0.55
C ALA A 44 -6.31 -6.04 -1.71
N ALA A 45 -7.43 -5.31 -1.75
CA ALA A 45 -7.64 -4.24 -2.72
C ALA A 45 -6.62 -3.10 -2.54
N ILE A 46 -6.33 -2.68 -1.30
CA ILE A 46 -5.33 -1.63 -1.03
C ILE A 46 -3.93 -2.08 -1.44
N HIS A 47 -3.53 -3.30 -1.10
CA HIS A 47 -2.29 -3.89 -1.62
C HIS A 47 -2.23 -3.86 -3.15
N THR A 48 -3.32 -4.29 -3.80
CA THR A 48 -3.41 -4.32 -5.27
C THR A 48 -3.15 -2.94 -5.86
N ILE A 49 -3.72 -1.88 -5.29
CA ILE A 49 -3.50 -0.51 -5.78
C ILE A 49 -2.03 -0.10 -5.65
N VAL A 50 -1.40 -0.37 -4.51
CA VAL A 50 0.02 -0.04 -4.30
C VAL A 50 0.93 -0.84 -5.24
N GLU A 51 0.66 -2.14 -5.40
CA GLU A 51 1.42 -2.99 -6.31
C GLU A 51 1.26 -2.57 -7.78
N ASN A 52 0.05 -2.14 -8.19
CA ASN A 52 -0.16 -1.57 -9.52
C ASN A 52 0.69 -0.32 -9.72
N GLN A 53 0.70 0.61 -8.76
CA GLN A 53 1.51 1.84 -8.84
C GLN A 53 3.01 1.51 -8.96
N LEU A 54 3.49 0.48 -8.25
CA LEU A 54 4.88 0.03 -8.33
C LEU A 54 5.20 -0.62 -9.68
N ALA A 55 4.30 -1.48 -10.19
CA ALA A 55 4.44 -2.12 -11.49
C ALA A 55 4.39 -1.13 -12.66
N GLU A 56 3.52 -0.11 -12.57
CA GLU A 56 3.41 1.01 -13.51
C GLU A 56 4.57 2.02 -13.37
N LYS A 57 5.43 1.84 -12.37
CA LYS A 57 6.60 2.67 -12.09
C LYS A 57 6.26 4.13 -11.77
N ILE A 58 5.13 4.36 -11.09
CA ILE A 58 4.77 5.68 -10.57
C ILE A 58 5.89 6.17 -9.64
N ALA A 59 6.55 7.26 -10.05
CA ALA A 59 7.80 7.71 -9.44
C ALA A 59 7.66 7.95 -7.94
N VAL A 60 6.62 8.67 -7.50
CA VAL A 60 6.42 8.99 -6.09
C VAL A 60 6.23 7.76 -5.21
N THR A 61 5.53 6.73 -5.70
CA THR A 61 5.32 5.47 -4.97
C THR A 61 6.61 4.65 -4.89
N LYS A 62 7.35 4.55 -6.00
CA LYS A 62 8.66 3.88 -6.02
C LYS A 62 9.67 4.53 -5.10
N ASP A 63 9.75 5.86 -5.12
CA ASP A 63 10.69 6.62 -4.30
C ASP A 63 10.34 6.52 -2.82
N ALA A 64 9.04 6.49 -2.48
CA ALA A 64 8.57 6.24 -1.13
C ALA A 64 8.95 4.83 -0.66
N LEU A 65 8.68 3.79 -1.46
CA LEU A 65 9.05 2.41 -1.13
C LEU A 65 10.56 2.28 -0.90
N ALA A 66 11.38 2.78 -1.84
CA ALA A 66 12.83 2.70 -1.75
C ALA A 66 13.38 3.41 -0.50
N ARG A 67 12.82 4.58 -0.16
CA ARG A 67 13.19 5.32 1.05
C ARG A 67 12.81 4.55 2.32
N LEU A 68 11.58 4.06 2.42
CA LEU A 68 11.10 3.31 3.58
C LEU A 68 11.94 2.04 3.83
N CYS A 69 12.28 1.31 2.77
CA CYS A 69 13.16 0.15 2.89
C CYS A 69 14.58 0.54 3.32
N ALA A 70 15.12 1.64 2.79
CA ALA A 70 16.43 2.17 3.21
C ALA A 70 16.44 2.65 4.68
N GLU A 71 15.28 3.05 5.20
CA GLU A 71 15.08 3.44 6.60
C GLU A 71 14.78 2.25 7.53
N GLY A 72 14.72 1.02 6.99
CA GLY A 72 14.70 -0.21 7.77
C GLY A 72 13.37 -0.96 7.81
N LEU A 73 12.35 -0.53 7.07
CA LEU A 73 11.13 -1.34 6.87
C LEU A 73 11.40 -2.49 5.90
N ASP A 74 10.74 -3.62 6.11
CA ASP A 74 10.61 -4.61 5.05
C ASP A 74 9.65 -4.11 3.94
N ARG A 75 9.61 -4.83 2.81
CA ARG A 75 8.83 -4.38 1.66
C ARG A 75 7.33 -4.41 1.96
N HIS A 76 6.89 -5.37 2.75
CA HIS A 76 5.50 -5.54 3.15
C HIS A 76 5.04 -4.42 4.09
N GLU A 77 5.83 -4.11 5.11
CA GLU A 77 5.66 -2.96 6.01
C GLU A 77 5.61 -1.65 5.22
N ALA A 78 6.47 -1.49 4.22
CA ALA A 78 6.46 -0.31 3.36
C ALA A 78 5.19 -0.24 2.47
N ILE A 79 4.69 -1.36 1.93
CA ILE A 79 3.39 -1.41 1.23
C ILE A 79 2.27 -0.99 2.18
N HIS A 80 2.24 -1.50 3.42
CA HIS A 80 1.24 -1.11 4.41
C HIS A 80 1.30 0.39 4.72
N ALA A 81 2.49 0.95 4.91
CA ALA A 81 2.66 2.37 5.18
C ALA A 81 2.12 3.25 4.05
N ILE A 82 2.44 2.91 2.80
CA ILE A 82 1.91 3.59 1.60
C ILE A 82 0.38 3.41 1.52
N GLY A 83 -0.13 2.21 1.79
CA GLY A 83 -1.55 1.89 1.82
C GLY A 83 -2.34 2.72 2.82
N SER A 84 -1.80 2.94 4.03
CA SER A 84 -2.42 3.80 5.04
C SER A 84 -2.55 5.25 4.57
N VAL A 85 -1.52 5.79 3.91
CA VAL A 85 -1.58 7.14 3.29
C VAL A 85 -2.64 7.20 2.19
N LEU A 86 -2.75 6.15 1.36
CA LEU A 86 -3.78 6.05 0.33
C LEU A 86 -5.20 6.04 0.93
N ILE A 87 -5.44 5.27 1.99
CA ILE A 87 -6.74 5.22 2.67
C ILE A 87 -7.12 6.60 3.22
N GLY A 88 -6.21 7.25 3.95
CA GLY A 88 -6.44 8.61 4.47
C GLY A 88 -6.70 9.62 3.35
N HIS A 89 -6.02 9.46 2.21
CA HIS A 89 -6.28 10.30 1.05
C HIS A 89 -7.68 10.10 0.47
N ILE A 90 -8.12 8.85 0.27
CA ILE A 90 -9.46 8.53 -0.23
C ILE A 90 -10.53 9.07 0.73
N GLN A 91 -10.36 8.88 2.04
CA GLN A 91 -11.28 9.42 3.04
C GLN A 91 -11.42 10.94 2.95
N ASN A 92 -10.32 11.66 2.78
CA ASN A 92 -10.33 13.11 2.61
C ASN A 92 -11.05 13.52 1.31
N LEU A 93 -10.83 12.81 0.20
CA LEU A 93 -11.51 13.08 -1.07
C LEU A 93 -13.02 12.86 -0.98
N LEU A 94 -13.46 11.83 -0.27
CA LEU A 94 -14.89 11.53 -0.07
C LEU A 94 -15.61 12.59 0.77
N GLN A 95 -14.87 13.34 1.60
CA GLN A 95 -15.41 14.39 2.47
C GLN A 95 -15.23 15.81 1.89
N ALA A 96 -14.38 15.98 0.88
CA ALA A 96 -14.05 17.28 0.33
C ALA A 96 -15.09 17.75 -0.71
N ASP A 97 -15.42 19.05 -0.67
CA ASP A 97 -16.16 19.69 -1.76
C ASP A 97 -15.27 19.79 -3.01
N ALA A 98 -15.81 19.38 -4.16
CA ALA A 98 -15.10 19.15 -5.43
C ALA A 98 -14.47 20.40 -6.08
N LYS A 99 -13.41 20.97 -5.48
CA LYS A 99 -12.76 22.21 -5.96
C LYS A 99 -11.24 22.17 -6.12
N ALA A 100 -10.57 21.06 -5.86
CA ALA A 100 -9.11 20.96 -6.07
C ALA A 100 -8.77 20.74 -7.56
N SER A 101 -7.78 21.47 -8.06
CA SER A 101 -7.33 21.36 -9.47
C SER A 101 -6.61 20.04 -9.78
N ASP A 102 -5.97 19.43 -8.79
CA ASP A 102 -5.43 18.07 -8.86
C ASP A 102 -5.77 17.34 -7.55
N PRO A 103 -6.69 16.36 -7.59
CA PRO A 103 -7.04 15.61 -6.40
C PRO A 103 -5.88 14.76 -5.86
N ASN A 104 -4.86 14.40 -6.66
CA ASN A 104 -3.76 13.52 -6.24
C ASN A 104 -2.53 14.27 -5.67
N ALA A 105 -2.48 15.60 -5.79
CA ALA A 105 -1.36 16.38 -5.28
C ALA A 105 -1.14 16.19 -3.76
N PRO A 106 -2.18 16.16 -2.89
CA PRO A 106 -2.02 15.87 -1.47
C PRO A 106 -1.45 14.47 -1.19
N TYR A 107 -1.88 13.45 -1.94
CA TYR A 107 -1.35 12.08 -1.84
C TYR A 107 0.14 12.03 -2.16
N SER A 108 0.54 12.66 -3.27
CA SER A 108 1.94 12.70 -3.71
C SER A 108 2.83 13.39 -2.66
N GLN A 109 2.38 14.51 -2.09
CA GLN A 109 3.10 15.21 -1.02
C GLN A 109 3.17 14.41 0.27
N ALA A 110 2.11 13.67 0.62
CA ALA A 110 2.12 12.79 1.79
C ALA A 110 3.13 11.66 1.62
N LEU A 111 3.16 11.02 0.45
CA LEU A 111 4.15 9.99 0.12
C LEU A 111 5.59 10.52 0.11
N GLN A 112 5.83 11.76 -0.32
CA GLN A 112 7.17 12.37 -0.26
C GLN A 112 7.67 12.61 1.18
N ARG A 113 6.74 12.89 2.11
CA ARG A 113 7.05 13.14 3.53
C ARG A 113 7.05 11.87 4.39
N LEU A 114 6.52 10.77 3.88
CA LEU A 114 6.42 9.50 4.59
C LEU A 114 7.83 8.95 4.89
N THR A 115 8.08 8.65 6.16
CA THR A 115 9.32 8.02 6.66
C THR A 115 8.98 6.83 7.54
N ALA A 116 9.89 5.88 7.69
CA ALA A 116 9.74 4.72 8.58
C ALA A 116 9.44 5.20 10.01
N SER A 117 10.12 6.25 10.47
CA SER A 117 9.86 6.84 11.79
C SER A 117 8.41 7.30 11.97
N SER A 118 7.77 7.86 10.92
CA SER A 118 6.38 8.30 11.01
C SER A 118 5.36 7.16 11.04
N VAL A 119 5.75 5.94 10.64
CA VAL A 119 4.92 4.74 10.73
C VAL A 119 4.80 4.24 12.17
N TRP A 120 5.87 4.40 12.97
CA TRP A 120 5.96 3.87 14.33
C TRP A 120 5.51 4.82 15.45
N HIS A 121 5.20 6.08 15.15
CA HIS A 121 4.83 7.09 16.16
C HIS A 121 3.33 7.13 16.51
N ASP A 122 2.53 6.21 15.99
CA ASP A 122 1.11 6.09 16.34
C ASP A 122 0.84 4.75 17.08
N PRO A 123 0.56 4.77 18.39
CA PRO A 123 0.27 3.55 19.15
C PRO A 123 -1.02 2.84 18.71
N GLU A 124 -1.83 3.41 17.82
CA GLU A 124 -3.03 2.76 17.28
C GLU A 124 -2.79 1.98 15.97
N THR A 125 -1.63 2.10 15.31
CA THR A 125 -1.41 1.54 13.96
C THR A 125 -0.61 0.24 13.90
N ASN A 126 -0.15 -0.31 15.03
CA ASN A 126 0.65 -1.55 15.04
C ASN A 126 0.07 -2.66 15.95
N PRO A 127 -0.79 -3.55 15.43
CA PRO A 127 -1.21 -4.75 16.15
C PRO A 127 -0.31 -5.98 15.92
N ILE A 128 0.82 -5.89 15.20
CA ILE A 128 1.49 -7.09 14.62
C ILE A 128 2.78 -7.53 15.34
N ARG A 129 3.11 -7.02 16.52
CA ARG A 129 4.17 -7.64 17.35
C ARG A 129 3.79 -7.77 18.82
N ASN A 130 3.26 -8.95 19.17
CA ASN A 130 3.49 -9.65 20.43
C ASN A 130 3.77 -11.12 20.13
#